data_AF-A8UKG1-F1
#
_entry.id   AF-A8UKG1-F1
#
_cell.length_a   1.000
_cell.length_b   1.000
_cell.length_c   1.000
_cell.angle_alpha   90.00
_cell.angle_beta   90.00
_cell.angle_gamma   90.00
#
_symmetry.space_group_name_H-M   'P 1'
#
loop_
_entity.id
_entity.type
_entity.pdbx_description
1 polymer ?
#
loop_
_entity_poly.entity_id
_entity_poly.type
_entity_poly.pdbx_seq_one_letter_code
_entity_poly.pdbx_strand_id
1 'polypeptide(L)'
;MSTFLAKNRMYEVLGLFILFIVGIMLVTEGGHLAHLKIFGNEIVPMSKTTFYFVIVVLVIVDIVQGRYQKKLIKEEISDLSK
;
A
#
# COMPACT_ATOMS: atom_id res chain seq x y z
N MET A 1 5.84 -18.17 -8.57
CA MET A 1 5.70 -16.71 -8.42
C MET A 1 5.57 -16.29 -6.95
N SER A 2 6.47 -16.79 -6.09
CA SER A 2 6.42 -16.58 -4.63
C SER A 2 7.80 -16.66 -3.97
N THR A 3 8.89 -16.64 -4.74
CA THR A 3 10.25 -16.75 -4.19
C THR A 3 10.78 -15.40 -3.68
N PHE A 4 10.09 -14.31 -4.01
CA PHE A 4 10.49 -12.93 -3.65
C PHE A 4 9.96 -12.46 -2.28
N LEU A 5 8.86 -13.02 -1.77
CA LEU A 5 8.31 -12.67 -0.44
C LEU A 5 8.96 -13.48 0.69
N ALA A 6 9.36 -14.73 0.40
CA ALA A 6 9.84 -15.67 1.40
C ALA A 6 11.17 -15.27 2.08
N LYS A 7 11.96 -14.37 1.48
CA LYS A 7 13.29 -14.00 2.02
C LYS A 7 13.24 -12.89 3.07
N ASN A 8 12.13 -12.15 3.21
CA ASN A 8 11.91 -11.24 4.33
C ASN A 8 10.40 -11.08 4.62
N ARG A 9 9.90 -11.88 5.57
CA ARG A 9 8.50 -11.88 6.05
C ARG A 9 7.97 -10.48 6.41
N MET A 10 8.86 -9.54 6.75
CA MET A 10 8.51 -8.15 7.05
C MET A 10 7.97 -7.38 5.84
N TYR A 11 8.51 -7.59 4.64
CA TYR A 11 8.04 -6.90 3.43
C TYR A 11 6.69 -7.42 2.94
N GLU A 12 6.45 -8.72 3.12
CA GLU A 12 5.15 -9.33 2.84
C GLU A 12 4.05 -8.72 3.70
N VAL A 13 4.27 -8.65 5.02
CA VAL A 13 3.32 -8.06 5.96
C VAL A 13 3.13 -6.56 5.69
N LEU A 14 4.21 -5.83 5.39
CA LEU A 14 4.16 -4.39 5.09
C LEU A 14 3.33 -4.09 3.82
N GLY A 15 3.55 -4.86 2.75
CA GLY A 15 2.78 -4.74 1.50
C GLY A 15 1.31 -5.10 1.69
N LEU A 16 1.02 -6.15 2.46
CA LEU A 16 -0.35 -6.58 2.75
C LEU A 16 -1.11 -5.52 3.57
N PHE A 17 -0.43 -4.87 4.52
CA PHE A 17 -1.01 -3.79 5.34
C PHE A 17 -1.35 -2.55 4.51
N ILE A 18 -0.47 -2.17 3.58
CA ILE A 18 -0.74 -1.06 2.64
C ILE A 18 -1.91 -1.40 1.73
N LEU A 19 -1.94 -2.59 1.11
CA LEU A 19 -3.04 -3.04 0.28
C LEU A 19 -4.38 -3.04 1.04
N PHE A 20 -4.37 -3.40 2.32
CA PHE A 20 -5.55 -3.38 3.17
C PHE A 20 -6.06 -1.95 3.42
N ILE A 21 -5.17 -1.00 3.76
CA ILE A 21 -5.53 0.42 3.95
C ILE A 21 -6.08 1.02 2.66
N VAL A 22 -5.43 0.75 1.53
CA VAL A 22 -5.87 1.20 0.21
C VAL A 22 -7.22 0.59 -0.15
N GLY A 23 -7.43 -0.69 0.15
CA GLY A 23 -8.71 -1.38 -0.06
C GLY A 23 -9.85 -0.69 0.68
N ILE A 24 -9.67 -0.36 1.96
CA ILE A 24 -10.68 0.37 2.73
C ILE A 24 -10.92 1.76 2.13
N MET A 25 -9.86 2.47 1.78
CA MET A 25 -9.96 3.79 1.16
C MET A 25 -10.77 3.76 -0.15
N LEU A 26 -10.43 2.85 -1.07
CA LEU A 26 -11.13 2.70 -2.36
C LEU A 26 -12.59 2.26 -2.18
N VAL A 27 -12.88 1.39 -1.22
CA VAL A 27 -14.25 0.96 -0.92
C VAL A 27 -15.08 2.13 -0.36
N THR A 28 -14.51 2.94 0.54
CA THR A 28 -15.22 4.08 1.11
C THR A 28 -15.53 5.16 0.07
N GLU A 29 -14.59 5.43 -0.84
CA GLU A 29 -14.79 6.44 -1.89
C GLU A 29 -15.59 5.93 -3.08
N GLY A 30 -15.38 4.68 -3.48
CA GLY A 30 -16.19 4.00 -4.49
C GLY A 30 -17.65 3.85 -4.04
N GLY A 31 -17.86 3.55 -2.76
CA GLY A 31 -19.19 3.52 -2.14
C GLY A 31 -19.84 4.90 -2.06
N HIS A 32 -19.04 5.95 -1.82
CA HIS A 32 -19.50 7.33 -1.88
C HIS A 32 -19.92 7.73 -3.32
N LEU A 33 -19.10 7.43 -4.33
CA LEU A 33 -19.40 7.70 -5.75
C LEU A 33 -20.62 6.90 -6.26
N ALA A 34 -20.87 5.72 -5.69
CA ALA A 34 -22.03 4.88 -6.00
C ALA A 34 -23.31 5.28 -5.22
N HIS A 35 -23.29 6.41 -4.50
CA HIS A 35 -24.39 6.86 -3.61
C HIS A 35 -24.88 5.77 -2.63
N LEU A 36 -24.00 4.84 -2.25
CA LEU A 36 -24.37 3.73 -1.36
C LEU A 36 -24.55 4.27 0.04
N LYS A 37 -25.74 4.09 0.62
CA LYS A 37 -26.01 4.37 2.04
C LYS A 37 -25.55 3.17 2.85
N ILE A 38 -24.41 3.27 3.52
CA ILE A 38 -23.98 2.25 4.48
C ILE A 38 -24.77 2.48 5.78
N PHE A 39 -25.65 1.53 6.14
CA PHE A 39 -26.45 1.57 7.38
C PHE A 39 -27.36 2.81 7.56
N GLY A 40 -27.90 3.37 6.47
CA GLY A 40 -28.88 4.47 6.55
C GLY A 40 -28.29 5.86 6.84
N ASN A 41 -26.98 5.97 7.03
CA ASN A 41 -26.26 7.24 7.12
C ASN A 41 -25.63 7.57 5.76
N GLU A 42 -25.62 8.85 5.40
CA GLU A 42 -24.88 9.31 4.22
C GLU A 42 -23.38 9.11 4.46
N ILE A 43 -22.71 8.46 3.52
CA ILE A 43 -21.25 8.40 3.53
C ILE A 43 -20.75 9.82 3.29
N VAL A 44 -20.26 10.46 4.34
CA VAL A 44 -19.64 11.78 4.22
C VAL A 44 -18.41 11.64 3.31
N PRO A 45 -18.35 12.36 2.19
CA PRO A 45 -17.18 12.31 1.32
C PRO A 45 -15.95 12.73 2.09
N MET A 46 -14.86 11.98 1.92
CA MET A 46 -13.55 12.55 2.17
C MET A 46 -13.32 13.68 1.15
N SER A 47 -12.59 14.74 1.53
CA SER A 47 -12.25 15.79 0.58
C SER A 47 -11.47 15.21 -0.59
N LYS A 48 -11.81 15.61 -1.83
CA LYS A 48 -11.06 15.25 -3.05
C LYS A 48 -9.56 15.48 -2.89
N THR A 49 -9.17 16.50 -2.13
CA THR A 49 -7.76 16.76 -1.79
C THR A 49 -7.12 15.60 -1.05
N THR A 50 -7.81 15.04 -0.05
CA THR A 50 -7.30 13.93 0.74
C THR A 50 -7.25 12.64 -0.10
N PHE A 51 -8.19 12.45 -1.04
CA PHE A 51 -8.14 11.32 -1.98
C PHE A 51 -6.87 11.33 -2.84
N TYR A 52 -6.65 12.43 -3.57
CA TYR A 52 -5.48 12.56 -4.43
C TYR A 52 -4.17 12.60 -3.63
N PHE A 53 -4.19 13.18 -2.42
CA PHE A 53 -3.04 13.15 -1.51
C PHE A 53 -2.62 11.72 -1.18
N VAL A 54 -3.56 10.85 -0.83
CA VAL A 54 -3.23 9.46 -0.52
C VAL A 54 -2.74 8.71 -1.77
N ILE A 55 -3.36 8.90 -2.94
CA ILE A 55 -2.86 8.28 -4.20
C ILE A 55 -1.40 8.65 -4.45
N VAL A 56 -1.03 9.93 -4.29
CA VAL A 56 0.34 10.39 -4.48
C VAL A 56 1.28 9.76 -3.45
N VAL A 57 0.88 9.70 -2.19
CA VAL A 57 1.67 9.04 -1.13
C VAL A 57 1.87 7.55 -1.42
N LEU A 58 0.85 6.84 -1.93
CA LEU A 58 0.95 5.43 -2.29
C LEU A 58 1.99 5.20 -3.40
N VAL A 59 1.95 6.00 -4.47
CA VAL A 59 2.93 5.91 -5.55
C VAL A 59 4.35 6.15 -5.03
N ILE A 60 4.53 7.11 -4.11
CA ILE A 60 5.83 7.36 -3.47
C ILE A 60 6.27 6.17 -2.63
N VAL A 61 5.39 5.60 -1.81
CA VAL A 61 5.67 4.44 -0.95
C VAL A 61 6.06 3.24 -1.79
N ASP A 62 5.36 2.95 -2.88
CA ASP A 62 5.67 1.86 -3.82
C ASP A 62 7.09 2.01 -4.41
N ILE A 63 7.45 3.23 -4.82
CA ILE A 63 8.79 3.54 -5.34
C ILE A 63 9.85 3.33 -4.25
N VAL A 64 9.60 3.81 -3.03
CA VAL A 64 10.54 3.68 -1.89
C VAL A 64 10.71 2.21 -1.51
N GLN A 65 9.64 1.42 -1.47
CA GLN A 65 9.69 -0.02 -1.21
C GLN A 65 10.52 -0.76 -2.27
N GLY A 66 10.28 -0.47 -3.56
CA GLY A 66 11.06 -1.06 -4.66
C GLY A 66 12.54 -0.69 -4.62
N ARG A 67 12.88 0.52 -4.14
CA ARG A 67 14.27 0.94 -3.92
C ARG A 67 14.90 0.25 -2.71
N TYR A 68 14.19 0.15 -1.59
CA TYR A 68 14.68 -0.49 -0.36
C TYR A 68 14.92 -1.99 -0.55
N GLN A 69 14.03 -2.68 -1.26
CA GLN A 69 14.20 -4.09 -1.61
C GLN A 69 15.53 -4.34 -2.34
N LYS A 70 15.86 -3.49 -3.34
CA LYS A 70 17.12 -3.58 -4.09
C LYS A 70 18.35 -3.33 -3.23
N LYS A 71 18.24 -2.41 -2.24
CA LYS A 71 19.34 -2.10 -1.32
C LYS A 71 19.64 -3.28 -0.39
N LEU A 72 18.62 -3.89 0.20
CA LEU A 72 18.79 -5.05 1.08
C LEU A 72 19.38 -6.27 0.37
N ILE A 73 18.93 -6.56 -0.86
CA ILE A 73 19.49 -7.65 -1.66
C ILE A 73 20.99 -7.44 -1.89
N LYS A 74 21.42 -6.18 -2.10
CA LYS A 74 22.82 -5.84 -2.31
C LYS A 74 23.66 -5.96 -1.04
N GLU A 75 23.11 -5.57 0.12
CA GLU A 75 23.76 -5.75 1.42
C GLU A 75 23.92 -7.23 1.77
N GLU A 76 22.88 -8.05 1.57
CA GLU A 76 22.93 -9.50 1.82
C GLU A 76 23.98 -10.21 0.95
N ILE A 77 24.09 -9.87 -0.34
CA ILE A 77 25.11 -10.44 -1.24
C ILE A 77 26.53 -10.01 -0.84
N SER A 78 26.71 -8.80 -0.29
CA SER A 78 28.01 -8.31 0.16
C SER A 78 28.51 -9.03 1.41
N ASP A 79 27.62 -9.43 2.31
CA ASP A 79 27.97 -10.15 3.54
C ASP A 79 28.31 -11.62 3.30
N LEU A 80 27.74 -12.25 2.26
CA LEU A 80 28.09 -13.61 1.83
C LEU A 80 29.47 -13.72 1.14
N SER A 81 30.08 -12.60 0.74
CA SER A 81 31.38 -12.55 0.04
C SER A 81 32.56 -12.27 0.99
N LYS A 82 32.32 -12.11 2.30
CA LYS A 82 33.34 -11.95 3.34
C LYS A 82 33.48 -13.21 4.17
#